data_AF-A0A1D8G1R5-F1
#
_entry.id   AF-A0A1D8G1R5-F1
#
_cell.length_a   1.000
_cell.length_b   1.000
_cell.length_c   1.000
_cell.angle_alpha   90.00
_cell.angle_beta   90.00
_cell.angle_gamma   90.00
#
_symmetry.space_group_name_H-M   'P 1'
#
loop_
_entity.id
_entity.type
_entity.pdbx_description
1 polymer ?
#
loop_
_entity_poly.entity_id
_entity_poly.type
_entity_poly.pdbx_seq_one_letter_code
_entity_poly.pdbx_strand_id
1 'polypeptide(L)' 'MSAFASDLGLDGIRDAAGHGTEVDVAVHLHNGTVRLSILSAQEILLTADDADQVAQALQRAAEQARGITATRGPDRSTST' A
#
# COMPACT_ATOMS: atom_id res chain seq x y z
N MET A 1 11.14 -10.66 10.08
CA MET A 1 10.47 -9.35 9.89
C MET A 1 9.99 -9.28 8.44
N SER A 2 8.76 -8.82 8.20
CA SER A 2 8.23 -8.62 6.84
C SER A 2 8.98 -7.47 6.15
N ALA A 3 9.26 -7.61 4.86
CA ALA A 3 9.82 -6.51 4.05
C ALA A 3 8.77 -5.42 3.72
N PHE A 4 7.50 -5.70 4.02
CA PHE A 4 6.36 -4.81 3.81
C PHE A 4 5.78 -4.33 5.14
N ALA A 5 5.44 -3.05 5.19
CA ALA A 5 4.61 -2.46 6.24
C ALA A 5 3.24 -2.08 5.67
N SER A 6 2.17 -2.64 6.24
CA SER A 6 0.78 -2.34 5.91
C SER A 6 0.36 -0.96 6.41
N ASP A 7 -0.56 -0.32 5.69
CA ASP A 7 -1.20 0.93 6.11
C ASP A 7 -2.13 0.64 7.30
N LEU A 8 -1.77 1.15 8.47
CA LEU A 8 -2.54 0.98 9.71
C LEU A 8 -3.78 1.87 9.77
N GLY A 9 -3.93 2.82 8.84
CA GLY A 9 -5.11 3.67 8.70
C GLY A 9 -6.12 3.12 7.70
N LEU A 10 -5.87 1.94 7.12
CA LEU A 10 -6.85 1.19 6.33
C LEU A 10 -7.50 0.16 7.24
N ASP A 11 -8.49 0.59 8.02
CA ASP A 11 -9.16 -0.24 9.02
C ASP A 11 -10.13 -1.22 8.36
N GLY A 12 -9.65 -2.43 8.06
CA GLY A 12 -10.49 -3.60 7.81
C GLY A 12 -11.55 -3.40 6.72
N ILE A 13 -11.19 -2.78 5.59
CA ILE A 13 -12.05 -2.67 4.40
C ILE A 13 -12.49 -4.08 4.02
N ARG A 14 -13.81 -4.30 4.02
CA ARG A 14 -14.43 -5.57 3.67
C ARG A 14 -15.25 -5.42 2.41
N ASP A 15 -15.35 -6.52 1.69
CA ASP A 15 -16.21 -6.63 0.52
C ASP A 15 -17.66 -6.25 0.84
N ALA A 16 -18.19 -5.33 0.05
CA ALA A 16 -19.56 -4.82 0.19
C ALA A 16 -20.60 -5.91 -0.10
N ALA A 17 -20.24 -6.95 -0.86
CA ALA A 17 -21.11 -8.11 -1.07
C ALA A 17 -21.02 -9.14 0.08
N GLY A 18 -20.20 -8.88 1.11
CA GLY A 18 -20.15 -9.66 2.34
C GLY A 18 -19.29 -10.92 2.27
N HIS A 19 -18.42 -11.06 1.27
CA HIS A 19 -17.61 -12.26 1.07
C HIS A 19 -16.38 -12.40 2.00
N GLY A 20 -16.17 -11.44 2.91
CA GLY A 20 -15.03 -11.46 3.83
C GLY A 20 -13.67 -11.26 3.14
N THR A 21 -13.67 -10.84 1.87
CA THR A 21 -12.49 -10.35 1.17
C THR A 21 -12.05 -9.03 1.79
N GLU A 22 -10.74 -8.86 1.99
CA GLU A 22 -10.15 -7.66 2.58
C GLU A 22 -9.10 -7.05 1.66
N VAL A 23 -8.88 -5.74 1.79
CA VAL A 23 -7.83 -5.02 1.06
C VAL A 23 -6.70 -4.63 2.01
N ASP A 24 -5.46 -4.89 1.59
CA ASP A 24 -4.24 -4.42 2.25
C ASP A 24 -3.43 -3.54 1.30
N VAL A 25 -3.01 -2.38 1.78
CA VAL A 25 -2.06 -1.50 1.09
C VAL A 25 -0.78 -1.51 1.90
N ALA A 26 0.35 -1.87 1.29
CA ALA A 26 1.62 -1.97 1.99
C ALA A 26 2.78 -1.35 1.21
N VAL A 27 3.75 -0.79 1.92
CA VAL A 27 4.97 -0.22 1.35
C VAL A 27 6.14 -1.17 1.60
N HIS A 28 6.90 -1.47 0.56
CA HIS A 28 8.15 -2.21 0.70
C HIS A 28 9.25 -1.30 1.25
N LEU A 29 9.76 -1.64 2.43
CA LEU A 29 10.60 -0.77 3.25
C LEU A 29 11.98 -0.47 2.64
N HIS A 30 12.43 -1.27 1.68
CA HIS A 30 13.78 -1.14 1.09
C HIS A 30 13.83 -0.42 -0.25
N ASN A 31 12.77 -0.51 -1.06
CA ASN A 31 12.76 0.02 -2.44
C ASN A 31 11.57 0.97 -2.70
N GLY A 32 10.69 1.17 -1.71
CA GLY A 32 9.56 2.08 -1.81
C GLY A 32 8.46 1.61 -2.77
N THR A 33 8.45 0.38 -3.27
CA THR A 33 7.32 -0.08 -4.09
C THR A 33 6.07 -0.26 -3.23
N VAL A 34 4.92 0.18 -3.74
CA VAL A 34 3.62 0.00 -3.08
C VAL A 34 2.96 -1.27 -3.60
N ARG A 35 2.39 -2.07 -2.70
CA ARG A 35 1.61 -3.26 -2.99
C ARG A 35 0.17 -3.04 -2.56
N LEU A 36 -0.77 -3.28 -3.48
CA LEU A 36 -2.19 -3.45 -3.19
C LEU A 36 -2.49 -4.94 -3.23
N SER A 37 -3.06 -5.48 -2.16
CA SER A 37 -3.39 -6.90 -2.03
C SER A 37 -4.89 -7.04 -1.78
N ILE A 38 -5.53 -7.96 -2.50
CA ILE A 38 -6.90 -8.39 -2.25
C ILE A 38 -6.80 -9.78 -1.63
N LEU A 39 -7.23 -9.91 -0.38
CA LEU A 39 -7.10 -11.14 0.39
C LEU A 39 -8.29 -12.06 0.08
N SER A 40 -8.00 -13.31 -0.29
CA SER A 40 -8.99 -14.37 -0.51
C SER A 40 -9.89 -14.25 -1.76
N ALA A 41 -9.71 -13.23 -2.60
CA ALA A 41 -10.41 -13.09 -3.89
C ALA A 41 -9.56 -12.41 -4.98
N GLN A 42 -10.03 -12.45 -6.22
CA GLN A 42 -9.41 -11.75 -7.36
C GLN A 42 -9.83 -10.29 -7.47
N GLU A 43 -11.03 -9.98 -7.00
CA GLU A 43 -11.62 -8.64 -6.98
C GLU A 43 -12.34 -8.40 -5.66
N ILE A 44 -12.62 -7.14 -5.38
CA ILE A 44 -13.42 -6.71 -4.23
C ILE A 44 -14.43 -5.68 -4.70
N LEU A 45 -15.66 -5.78 -4.22
CA LEU A 45 -16.66 -4.75 -4.40
C LEU A 45 -16.58 -3.77 -3.23
N LEU A 46 -16.40 -2.49 -3.51
CA LEU A 46 -16.30 -1.43 -2.50
C LEU A 46 -17.54 -0.54 -2.53
N THR A 47 -17.94 -0.05 -1.36
CA THR A 47 -18.81 1.13 -1.30
C THR A 47 -18.05 2.37 -1.76
N ALA A 48 -18.75 3.47 -2.01
CA ALA A 48 -18.09 4.74 -2.36
C ALA A 48 -17.13 5.21 -1.25
N ASP A 49 -17.56 5.11 0.02
CA ASP A 49 -16.75 5.52 1.17
C ASP A 49 -15.52 4.62 1.34
N ASP A 50 -15.67 3.31 1.15
CA ASP A 50 -14.54 2.37 1.23
C ASP A 50 -13.54 2.57 0.07
N ALA A 51 -14.05 2.89 -1.13
CA ALA A 51 -13.19 3.22 -2.27
C ALA A 51 -12.37 4.50 -2.01
N ASP A 52 -12.98 5.52 -1.40
CA ASP A 52 -12.28 6.74 -0.99
C ASP A 52 -11.22 6.45 0.09
N GLN A 53 -11.51 5.57 1.04
CA GLN A 53 -10.52 5.15 2.05
C GLN A 53 -9.33 4.41 1.43
N VAL A 54 -9.57 3.50 0.48
CA VAL A 54 -8.51 2.80 -0.25
C VAL A 54 -7.66 3.79 -1.06
N ALA A 55 -8.29 4.77 -1.71
CA ALA A 55 -7.58 5.82 -2.44
C ALA A 55 -6.68 6.66 -1.51
N GLN A 56 -7.17 7.03 -0.34
CA GLN A 56 -6.38 7.77 0.67
C GLN A 56 -5.21 6.93 1.20
N ALA A 57 -5.39 5.63 1.43
CA ALA A 57 -4.31 4.74 1.85
C ALA A 57 -3.24 4.61 0.76
N LEU A 58 -3.63 4.47 -0.51
CA LEU A 58 -2.68 4.46 -1.63
C LEU A 58 -1.91 5.78 -1.73
N GLN A 59 -2.54 6.91 -1.46
CA GLN A 59 -1.87 8.21 -1.43
C GLN A 59 -0.82 8.29 -0.31
N ARG A 60 -1.17 7.89 0.92
CA ARG A 60 -0.21 7.85 2.04
C ARG A 60 0.96 6.90 1.76
N ALA A 61 0.67 5.72 1.23
CA ALA A 61 1.68 4.75 0.83
C ALA A 61 2.63 5.31 -0.23
N ALA A 62 2.11 6.06 -1.22
CA ALA A 62 2.91 6.72 -2.24
C ALA A 62 3.80 7.83 -1.66
N GLU A 63 3.32 8.60 -0.69
CA GLU A 63 4.11 9.60 0.03
C GLU A 63 5.26 8.96 0.81
N GLN A 64 4.98 7.89 1.56
CA GLN A 64 6.01 7.13 2.28
C GLN A 64 7.04 6.51 1.33
N ALA A 65 6.60 5.90 0.23
CA ALA A 65 7.43 5.35 -0.83
C ALA A 65 8.41 6.38 -1.42
N ARG A 66 7.92 7.60 -1.68
CA ARG A 66 8.75 8.71 -2.15
C ARG A 66 9.80 9.11 -1.11
N GLY A 67 9.45 9.11 0.17
CA GLY A 67 10.40 9.33 1.27
C GLY A 67 11.53 8.30 1.28
N ILE A 68 11.22 7.01 1.13
CA ILE A 68 12.21 5.93 1.06
C ILE A 68 13.14 6.11 -0.14
N THR A 69 12.56 6.37 -1.33
CA THR A 69 13.32 6.54 -2.57
C THR A 69 14.23 7.76 -2.52
N ALA A 70 13.74 8.88 -1.97
CA ALA A 70 14.52 10.10 -1.81
C ALA A 70 15.70 9.92 -0.84
N THR A 71 15.51 9.15 0.23
CA THR A 71 16.57 8.82 1.20
C THR A 71 17.67 7.96 0.58
N ARG A 72 17.33 7.18 -0.46
CA ARG A 72 18.30 6.35 -1.19
C ARG A 72 19.19 7.17 -2.14
N GLY A 73 18.74 8.36 -2.57
CA GLY A 73 19.41 9.18 -3.58
C GLY A 73 19.53 8.47 -4.94
N PRO A 74 19.86 9.17 -6.04
CA PRO A 74 20.56 8.47 -7.11
C PRO A 74 21.80 7.87 -6.45
N ASP A 75 22.07 6.57 -6.64
CA ASP A 75 23.32 5.97 -6.21
C ASP A 75 24.41 7.01 -6.49
N ARG A 76 25.03 7.52 -5.42
CA ARG A 76 26.28 8.26 -5.53
C ARG A 76 27.23 7.20 -6.07
N SER A 77 27.18 7.02 -7.38
CA SER A 77 28.13 6.30 -8.20
C SER A 77 29.40 7.08 -7.97
N THR A 78 30.11 6.64 -6.94
CA THR A 78 31.42 7.11 -6.60
C THR A 78 32.25 6.98 -7.84
N SER A 79 32.88 8.09 -8.22
CA SER A 79 34.02 8.17 -9.10
C SER A 79 34.90 6.92 -8.99
N THR A 80 35.34 6.41 -10.14
CA THR A 80 36.75 6.16 -10.41
C THR A 80 36.98 6.40 -11.88
#